data_AF-A0AAJ4D465-F1
#
_entry.id   AF-A0AAJ4D465-F1
#
_cell.length_a   1.000
_cell.length_b   1.000
_cell.length_c   1.000
_cell.angle_alpha   90.00
_cell.angle_beta   90.00
_cell.angle_gamma   90.00
#
_symmetry.space_group_name_H-M   'P 1'
#
loop_
_entity.id
_entity.type
_entity.pdbx_description
1 polymer ?
#
loop_
_entity_poly.entity_id
_entity_poly.type
_entity_poly.pdbx_seq_one_letter_code
_entity_poly.pdbx_strand_id
1 'polypeptide(L)'
;MTKTKKYVRIKKATYGSAWYADKIGRVFKVEREGPNYLTRTGPQHLSAILKEDAELIVTEKRPAKVGEKVLILDDFNEPRYMLHDEVPVIDGGDKHGVAVRKLGEWPIFLNNEQYEVIVNNEVKNEEADEMERYDTAVETARDAIEELRLAAYAKGYEDARRDLLAQALVGKGAQERRDEIVEQAKADIENLKYRTFYGELRYLYRSIVCNVEFVINKKKRTVVALLKSVGRGSVKSKGIAKAAPSDCFNVHIGKAIALHRALGIEVPDEYLNAPQPTEVRVGDVVAYRGVYKTIDYATVVADGEPTGGGRAALTSIAVKHAKIIDDSRTEVDE
;
A
#
# COMPACT_ATOMS: atom_id res chain seq x y z
N MET A 1 -54.38 -39.19 -18.30
CA MET A 1 -53.16 -38.64 -18.94
C MET A 1 -53.57 -37.50 -19.84
N THR A 2 -53.42 -36.27 -19.38
CA THR A 2 -53.71 -35.07 -20.18
C THR A 2 -52.69 -34.98 -21.31
N LYS A 3 -53.17 -34.89 -22.56
CA LYS A 3 -52.27 -34.75 -23.72
C LYS A 3 -51.69 -33.34 -23.70
N THR A 4 -50.39 -33.23 -23.48
CA THR A 4 -49.66 -31.97 -23.67
C THR A 4 -49.55 -31.66 -25.16
N LYS A 5 -49.68 -30.38 -25.50
CA LYS A 5 -49.43 -29.88 -26.86
C LYS A 5 -48.20 -28.98 -26.83
N LYS A 6 -47.51 -28.93 -27.97
CA LYS A 6 -46.32 -28.10 -28.15
C LYS A 6 -46.62 -27.08 -29.24
N TYR A 7 -46.29 -25.83 -28.98
CA TYR A 7 -46.35 -24.72 -29.92
C TYR A 7 -44.99 -24.07 -29.99
N VAL A 8 -44.68 -23.39 -31.08
CA VAL A 8 -43.42 -22.67 -31.27
C VAL A 8 -43.69 -21.26 -31.75
N ARG A 9 -43.15 -20.27 -31.04
CA ARG A 9 -43.20 -18.85 -31.45
C ARG A 9 -41.90 -18.49 -32.15
N ILE A 10 -41.97 -17.91 -33.35
CA ILE A 10 -40.78 -17.46 -34.07
C ILE A 10 -40.20 -16.22 -33.39
N LYS A 11 -38.96 -16.29 -32.89
CA LYS A 11 -38.25 -15.15 -32.28
C LYS A 11 -37.40 -14.41 -33.29
N LYS A 12 -36.76 -15.15 -34.20
CA LYS A 12 -35.84 -14.63 -35.21
C LYS A 12 -35.77 -15.61 -36.39
N ALA A 13 -35.12 -15.20 -37.47
CA ALA A 13 -34.78 -16.11 -38.56
C ALA A 13 -33.29 -15.98 -38.85
N THR A 14 -32.53 -17.04 -38.53
CA THR A 14 -31.08 -17.07 -38.73
C THR A 14 -30.73 -17.00 -40.23
N TYR A 15 -31.58 -17.56 -41.08
CA TYR A 15 -31.45 -17.48 -42.53
C TYR A 15 -32.62 -16.71 -43.14
N GLY A 16 -32.31 -15.68 -43.94
CA GLY A 16 -33.34 -14.91 -44.67
C GLY A 16 -34.13 -15.74 -45.70
N SER A 17 -33.62 -16.92 -46.08
CA SER A 17 -34.29 -17.89 -46.95
C SER A 17 -35.26 -18.83 -46.23
N ALA A 18 -35.35 -18.76 -44.89
CA ALA A 18 -36.28 -19.58 -44.14
C ALA A 18 -37.73 -19.22 -44.48
N TRP A 19 -38.60 -20.23 -44.62
CA TRP A 19 -40.01 -20.02 -44.97
C TRP A 19 -40.81 -19.23 -43.91
N TYR A 20 -40.25 -19.10 -42.71
CA TYR A 20 -40.80 -18.34 -41.58
C TYR A 20 -40.09 -17.00 -41.34
N ALA A 21 -39.19 -16.58 -42.23
CA ALA A 21 -38.43 -15.34 -42.07
C ALA A 21 -39.32 -14.08 -42.01
N ASP A 22 -40.49 -14.12 -42.67
CA ASP A 22 -41.52 -13.08 -42.68
C ASP A 22 -42.59 -13.27 -41.59
N LYS A 23 -42.44 -14.28 -40.72
CA LYS A 23 -43.45 -14.71 -39.74
C LYS A 23 -42.95 -14.59 -38.30
N ILE A 24 -42.02 -13.68 -38.06
CA ILE A 24 -41.52 -13.36 -36.72
C ILE A 24 -42.71 -12.97 -35.81
N GLY A 25 -42.74 -13.52 -34.61
CA GLY A 25 -43.82 -13.37 -33.63
C GLY A 25 -44.99 -14.33 -33.81
N ARG A 26 -45.13 -15.01 -34.96
CA ARG A 26 -46.21 -15.99 -35.16
C ARG A 26 -45.95 -17.28 -34.42
N VAL A 27 -47.03 -17.91 -33.96
CA VAL A 27 -47.00 -19.18 -33.24
C VAL A 27 -47.54 -20.30 -34.11
N PHE A 28 -46.86 -21.45 -34.12
CA PHE A 28 -47.23 -22.63 -34.88
C PHE A 28 -47.33 -23.85 -33.96
N LYS A 29 -48.33 -24.69 -34.21
CA LYS A 29 -48.43 -25.98 -33.51
C LYS A 29 -47.37 -26.96 -34.03
N VAL A 30 -46.65 -27.59 -33.12
CA VAL A 30 -45.65 -28.62 -33.42
C VAL A 30 -46.35 -29.96 -33.59
N GLU A 31 -46.12 -30.62 -34.72
CA GLU A 31 -46.63 -31.97 -34.96
C GLU A 31 -45.61 -33.05 -34.66
N ARG A 32 -44.35 -32.78 -34.97
CA ARG A 32 -43.25 -33.71 -34.71
C ARG A 32 -42.02 -32.95 -34.26
N GLU A 33 -41.34 -33.51 -33.27
CA GLU A 33 -40.08 -32.98 -32.77
C GLU A 33 -38.93 -33.90 -33.20
N GLY A 34 -37.87 -33.30 -33.73
CA GLY A 34 -36.62 -33.98 -34.05
C GLY A 34 -35.45 -32.99 -33.86
N PRO A 35 -34.49 -32.91 -34.80
CA PRO A 35 -33.45 -31.87 -34.75
C PRO A 35 -34.05 -30.45 -34.89
N ASN A 36 -35.19 -30.33 -35.58
CA ASN A 36 -35.97 -29.11 -35.78
C ASN A 36 -37.41 -29.33 -35.31
N TYR A 37 -38.15 -28.23 -35.11
CA TYR A 37 -39.59 -28.30 -34.90
C TYR A 37 -40.32 -28.42 -36.25
N LEU A 38 -41.08 -29.49 -36.44
CA LEU A 38 -41.87 -29.69 -37.66
C LEU A 38 -43.31 -29.25 -37.42
N THR A 39 -43.77 -28.31 -38.24
CA THR A 39 -45.12 -27.75 -38.17
C THR A 39 -45.87 -28.00 -39.47
N ARG A 40 -47.18 -28.23 -39.38
CA ARG A 40 -48.00 -28.44 -40.58
C ARG A 40 -48.30 -27.11 -41.24
N THR A 41 -47.90 -27.01 -42.50
CA THR A 41 -48.09 -25.80 -43.33
C THR A 41 -49.03 -26.06 -44.51
N GLY A 42 -49.37 -27.32 -44.78
CA GLY A 42 -50.39 -27.72 -45.76
C GLY A 42 -50.94 -29.12 -45.47
N PRO A 43 -51.92 -29.61 -46.24
CA PRO A 43 -52.60 -30.89 -46.00
C PRO A 43 -51.65 -32.09 -45.90
N GLN A 44 -50.54 -32.08 -46.64
CA GLN A 44 -49.53 -33.14 -46.67
C GLN A 44 -48.09 -32.63 -46.49
N HIS A 45 -47.90 -31.40 -46.01
CA HIS A 45 -46.58 -30.78 -45.91
C HIS A 45 -46.24 -30.36 -44.48
N LEU A 46 -45.12 -30.90 -43.99
CA LEU A 46 -44.45 -30.45 -42.77
C LEU A 46 -43.28 -29.54 -43.14
N SER A 47 -43.24 -28.36 -42.54
CA SER A 47 -42.12 -27.42 -42.71
C SER A 47 -41.32 -27.36 -41.42
N ALA A 48 -39.99 -27.25 -41.56
CA ALA A 48 -39.07 -27.25 -40.45
C ALA A 48 -38.80 -25.82 -39.94
N ILE A 49 -38.72 -25.68 -38.63
CA ILE A 49 -38.35 -24.46 -37.92
C ILE A 49 -37.14 -24.79 -37.06
N LEU A 50 -36.06 -24.02 -37.19
CA LEU A 50 -34.85 -24.22 -36.39
C LEU A 50 -35.16 -23.96 -34.92
N LYS A 51 -34.65 -24.81 -34.02
CA LYS A 51 -34.89 -24.66 -32.57
C LYS A 51 -34.35 -23.34 -32.03
N GLU A 52 -33.23 -22.86 -32.56
CA GLU A 52 -32.60 -21.59 -32.16
C GLU A 52 -33.40 -20.34 -32.57
N ASP A 53 -34.27 -20.49 -33.57
CA ASP A 53 -35.07 -19.41 -34.13
C ASP A 53 -36.44 -19.27 -33.46
N ALA A 54 -36.82 -20.24 -32.60
CA ALA A 54 -38.15 -20.32 -32.03
C ALA A 54 -38.15 -20.62 -30.53
N GLU A 55 -39.14 -20.05 -29.84
CA GLU A 55 -39.45 -20.34 -28.44
C GLU A 55 -40.45 -21.51 -28.36
N LEU A 56 -40.13 -22.55 -27.59
CA LEU A 56 -41.05 -23.66 -27.34
C LEU A 56 -42.03 -23.29 -26.22
N ILE A 57 -43.32 -23.41 -26.52
CA ILE A 57 -44.42 -23.23 -25.58
C ILE A 57 -45.09 -24.58 -25.39
N VAL A 58 -44.99 -25.14 -24.19
CA VAL A 58 -45.65 -26.40 -23.84
C VAL A 58 -46.94 -26.08 -23.10
N THR A 59 -48.05 -26.61 -23.59
CA THR A 59 -49.37 -26.36 -23.01
C THR A 59 -50.07 -27.66 -22.61
N GLU A 60 -51.00 -27.52 -21.68
CA GLU A 60 -51.90 -28.58 -21.22
C GLU A 60 -53.35 -28.10 -21.28
N LYS A 61 -54.24 -28.94 -21.81
CA LYS A 61 -55.67 -28.66 -21.82
C LYS A 61 -56.28 -29.02 -20.46
N ARG A 62 -56.38 -28.03 -19.57
CA ARG A 62 -57.04 -28.14 -18.26
C ARG A 62 -57.56 -26.77 -17.78
N PRO A 63 -58.44 -26.71 -16.76
CA PRO A 63 -58.79 -25.46 -16.08
C PRO A 63 -57.54 -24.76 -15.54
N ALA A 64 -57.45 -23.45 -15.74
CA ALA A 64 -56.33 -22.64 -15.25
C ALA A 64 -56.61 -22.15 -13.83
N LYS A 65 -55.55 -21.94 -13.05
CA LYS A 65 -55.62 -21.33 -11.71
C LYS A 65 -55.15 -19.88 -11.77
N VAL A 66 -55.60 -19.08 -10.81
CA VAL A 66 -55.12 -17.69 -10.64
C VAL A 66 -53.60 -17.67 -10.49
N GLY A 67 -52.93 -16.79 -11.23
CA GLY A 67 -51.47 -16.70 -11.28
C GLY A 67 -50.80 -17.57 -12.35
N GLU A 68 -51.52 -18.49 -13.00
CA GLU A 68 -51.02 -19.22 -14.17
C GLU A 68 -51.10 -18.34 -15.44
N LYS A 69 -50.31 -18.69 -16.46
CA LYS A 69 -50.40 -18.09 -17.79
C LYS A 69 -51.11 -19.04 -18.74
N VAL A 70 -51.96 -18.50 -19.60
CA VAL A 70 -52.67 -19.26 -20.63
C VAL A 70 -52.32 -18.75 -22.02
N LEU A 71 -52.33 -19.66 -22.99
CA LEU A 71 -52.20 -19.37 -24.41
C LEU A 71 -53.59 -19.27 -25.03
N ILE A 72 -53.91 -18.14 -25.67
CA ILE A 72 -55.18 -17.94 -26.38
C ILE A 72 -55.17 -18.76 -27.67
N LEU A 73 -56.22 -19.54 -27.92
CA LEU A 73 -56.31 -20.48 -29.07
C LEU A 73 -57.44 -20.16 -30.05
N ASP A 74 -58.14 -19.06 -29.85
CA ASP A 74 -59.28 -18.67 -30.68
C ASP A 74 -59.31 -17.15 -30.83
N ASP A 75 -59.82 -16.69 -31.97
CA ASP A 75 -59.81 -15.28 -32.38
C ASP A 75 -61.19 -14.66 -32.13
N PHE A 76 -61.26 -13.74 -31.17
CA PHE A 76 -62.52 -13.14 -30.73
C PHE A 76 -62.77 -11.75 -31.29
N ASN A 77 -62.02 -11.35 -32.33
CA ASN A 77 -62.14 -10.03 -32.96
C ASN A 77 -61.96 -8.87 -31.96
N GLU A 78 -61.17 -9.11 -30.90
CA GLU A 78 -60.78 -8.12 -29.90
C GLU A 78 -59.33 -7.72 -30.20
N PRO A 79 -59.05 -6.54 -30.78
CA PRO A 79 -57.71 -6.20 -31.28
C PRO A 79 -56.63 -6.16 -30.19
N ARG A 80 -57.02 -6.10 -28.91
CA ARG A 80 -56.13 -6.10 -27.74
C ARG A 80 -55.65 -7.50 -27.35
N TYR A 81 -56.38 -8.54 -27.75
CA TYR A 81 -56.11 -9.94 -27.45
C TYR A 81 -56.09 -10.75 -28.74
N MET A 82 -54.89 -11.09 -29.21
CA MET A 82 -54.67 -11.79 -30.46
C MET A 82 -54.51 -13.30 -30.22
N LEU A 83 -54.80 -14.07 -31.27
CA LEU A 83 -54.56 -15.51 -31.29
C LEU A 83 -53.10 -15.83 -30.93
N HIS A 84 -52.90 -16.75 -30.01
CA HIS A 84 -51.61 -17.17 -29.42
C HIS A 84 -50.90 -16.14 -28.54
N ASP A 85 -51.63 -15.14 -28.04
CA ASP A 85 -51.14 -14.32 -26.95
C ASP A 85 -51.05 -15.12 -25.64
N GLU A 86 -50.03 -14.77 -24.85
CA GLU A 86 -49.87 -15.26 -23.49
C GLU A 86 -50.41 -14.23 -22.51
N VAL A 87 -51.36 -14.65 -21.69
CA VAL A 87 -52.04 -13.73 -20.76
C VAL A 87 -52.09 -14.36 -19.38
N PRO A 88 -51.77 -13.60 -18.31
CA PRO A 88 -51.91 -14.09 -16.96
C PRO A 88 -53.39 -14.17 -16.56
N VAL A 89 -53.73 -15.24 -15.84
CA VAL A 89 -55.04 -15.43 -15.22
C VAL A 89 -55.08 -14.59 -13.94
N ILE A 90 -56.04 -13.66 -13.89
CA ILE A 90 -56.20 -12.76 -12.75
C ILE A 90 -57.33 -13.18 -11.82
N ASP A 91 -58.30 -13.95 -12.33
CA ASP A 91 -59.39 -14.48 -11.53
C ASP A 91 -59.96 -15.77 -12.16
N GLY A 92 -60.40 -16.69 -11.31
CA GLY A 92 -60.82 -18.04 -11.67
C GLY A 92 -62.27 -18.29 -11.27
N GLY A 93 -63.20 -17.83 -12.11
CA GLY A 93 -64.65 -17.98 -11.91
C GLY A 93 -65.20 -19.27 -12.50
N ASP A 94 -65.39 -20.27 -11.63
CA ASP A 94 -66.26 -21.43 -11.81
C ASP A 94 -65.94 -22.40 -12.97
N LYS A 95 -66.78 -23.44 -13.09
CA LYS A 95 -66.72 -24.56 -14.06
C LYS A 95 -66.76 -24.16 -15.56
N HIS A 96 -66.81 -22.88 -15.89
CA HIS A 96 -67.11 -22.37 -17.24
C HIS A 96 -65.94 -21.64 -17.93
N GLY A 97 -64.97 -21.08 -17.20
CA GLY A 97 -63.85 -20.35 -17.82
C GLY A 97 -62.99 -19.59 -16.82
N VAL A 98 -62.16 -18.67 -17.32
CA VAL A 98 -61.24 -17.85 -16.51
C VAL A 98 -61.18 -16.41 -16.99
N ALA A 99 -60.94 -15.47 -16.08
CA ALA A 99 -60.69 -14.08 -16.41
C ALA A 99 -59.19 -13.81 -16.57
N VAL A 100 -58.81 -13.26 -17.71
CA VAL A 100 -57.41 -12.94 -18.04
C VAL A 100 -57.25 -11.46 -18.32
N ARG A 101 -56.06 -10.93 -18.06
CA ARG A 101 -55.79 -9.51 -18.28
C ARG A 101 -54.33 -9.25 -18.66
N LYS A 102 -54.10 -8.54 -19.76
CA LYS A 102 -52.78 -7.97 -20.07
C LYS A 102 -52.52 -6.74 -19.22
N LEU A 103 -51.25 -6.47 -18.89
CA LEU A 103 -50.87 -5.31 -18.08
C LEU A 103 -51.37 -4.01 -18.74
N GLY A 104 -52.21 -3.24 -18.04
CA GLY A 104 -52.77 -1.98 -18.53
C GLY A 104 -54.06 -2.10 -19.36
N GLU A 105 -54.56 -3.31 -19.62
CA GLU A 105 -55.78 -3.54 -20.42
C GLU A 105 -56.97 -3.96 -19.55
N TRP A 106 -58.17 -3.89 -20.14
CA TRP A 106 -59.39 -4.39 -19.49
C TRP A 106 -59.41 -5.94 -19.48
N PRO A 107 -59.89 -6.57 -18.39
CA PRO A 107 -59.96 -8.01 -18.30
C PRO A 107 -61.02 -8.58 -19.25
N ILE A 108 -60.73 -9.75 -19.82
CA ILE A 108 -61.66 -10.52 -20.65
C ILE A 108 -61.90 -11.89 -20.06
N PHE A 109 -63.04 -12.49 -20.39
CA PHE A 109 -63.40 -13.84 -19.97
C PHE A 109 -63.14 -14.83 -21.09
N LEU A 110 -62.41 -15.91 -20.80
CA LEU A 110 -62.12 -16.99 -21.73
C LEU A 110 -62.77 -18.29 -21.26
N ASN A 111 -63.55 -18.93 -22.14
CA ASN A 111 -64.10 -20.25 -21.89
C ASN A 111 -63.00 -21.32 -21.91
N ASN A 112 -63.23 -22.44 -21.22
CA ASN A 112 -62.28 -23.57 -21.16
C ASN A 112 -61.81 -24.10 -22.53
N GLU A 113 -62.59 -23.89 -23.60
CA GLU A 113 -62.21 -24.32 -24.97
C GLU A 113 -61.22 -23.37 -25.65
N GLN A 114 -61.20 -22.11 -25.23
CA GLN A 114 -60.57 -20.98 -25.91
C GLN A 114 -59.10 -20.75 -25.50
N TYR A 115 -58.63 -21.49 -24.50
CA TYR A 115 -57.26 -21.38 -24.02
C TYR A 115 -56.66 -22.74 -23.65
N GLU A 116 -55.34 -22.79 -23.56
CA GLU A 116 -54.60 -23.88 -22.91
C GLU A 116 -53.63 -23.31 -21.88
N VAL A 117 -53.42 -24.02 -20.77
CA VAL A 117 -52.50 -23.58 -19.70
C VAL A 117 -51.08 -23.81 -20.15
N ILE A 118 -50.19 -22.83 -19.99
CA ILE A 118 -48.78 -22.95 -20.31
C ILE A 118 -48.08 -23.63 -19.12
N VAL A 119 -47.45 -24.77 -19.36
CA VAL A 119 -46.89 -25.65 -18.31
C VAL A 119 -45.36 -25.73 -18.38
N ASN A 120 -44.69 -24.93 -19.22
CA ASN A 120 -43.24 -24.93 -19.48
C ASN A 120 -42.39 -25.60 -18.38
N ASN A 121 -42.09 -26.89 -18.56
CA ASN A 121 -41.29 -27.69 -17.62
C ASN A 121 -39.80 -27.70 -18.00
N GLU A 122 -39.32 -26.60 -18.56
CA GLU A 122 -37.91 -26.32 -18.79
C GLU A 122 -37.61 -24.92 -18.25
N VAL A 123 -37.80 -24.74 -16.95
CA VAL A 123 -37.10 -23.67 -16.26
C VAL A 123 -35.68 -24.18 -16.04
N LYS A 124 -34.81 -23.99 -17.04
CA LYS A 124 -33.43 -23.68 -16.67
C LYS A 124 -33.53 -22.35 -15.94
N ASN A 125 -33.54 -22.43 -14.61
CA ASN A 125 -33.54 -21.29 -13.70
C ASN A 125 -32.19 -20.56 -13.85
N GLU A 126 -31.94 -19.93 -15.00
CA GLU A 126 -30.76 -19.10 -15.20
C GLU A 126 -30.81 -17.86 -14.28
N GLU A 127 -32.00 -17.38 -13.91
CA GLU A 127 -32.17 -16.26 -12.97
C GLU A 127 -31.89 -16.64 -11.49
N ALA A 128 -32.11 -17.89 -11.08
CA ALA A 128 -31.76 -18.34 -9.74
C ALA A 128 -30.26 -18.66 -9.61
N ASP A 129 -29.68 -19.27 -10.64
CA ASP A 129 -28.21 -19.50 -10.74
C ASP A 129 -27.43 -18.17 -10.87
N GLU A 130 -27.99 -17.15 -11.55
CA GLU A 130 -27.39 -15.82 -11.60
C GLU A 130 -27.46 -15.11 -10.24
N MET A 131 -28.60 -15.09 -9.56
CA MET A 131 -28.68 -14.48 -8.22
C MET A 131 -27.78 -15.19 -7.21
N GLU A 132 -27.73 -16.53 -7.22
CA GLU A 132 -26.85 -17.30 -6.33
C GLU A 132 -25.35 -17.05 -6.66
N ARG A 133 -25.00 -16.86 -7.95
CA ARG A 133 -23.67 -16.39 -8.35
C ARG A 133 -23.37 -14.97 -7.90
N TYR A 134 -24.32 -14.04 -8.00
CA TYR A 134 -24.12 -12.66 -7.55
C TYR A 134 -23.96 -12.58 -6.04
N ASP A 135 -24.75 -13.32 -5.27
CA ASP A 135 -24.63 -13.36 -3.80
C ASP A 135 -23.29 -13.96 -3.38
N THR A 136 -22.86 -15.07 -4.02
CA THR A 136 -21.54 -15.67 -3.78
C THR A 136 -20.41 -14.70 -4.15
N ALA A 137 -20.54 -13.96 -5.26
CA ALA A 137 -19.55 -12.96 -5.67
C ALA A 137 -19.49 -11.77 -4.71
N VAL A 138 -20.63 -11.36 -4.15
CA VAL A 138 -20.70 -10.27 -3.15
C VAL A 138 -20.10 -10.71 -1.82
N GLU A 139 -20.34 -11.94 -1.37
CA GLU A 139 -19.73 -12.47 -0.14
C GLU A 139 -18.21 -12.59 -0.28
N THR A 140 -17.73 -13.19 -1.37
CA THR A 140 -16.28 -13.28 -1.63
C THR A 140 -15.61 -11.90 -1.75
N ALA A 141 -16.30 -10.91 -2.34
CA ALA A 141 -15.79 -9.54 -2.39
C ALA A 141 -15.75 -8.88 -0.99
N ARG A 142 -16.75 -9.14 -0.13
CA ARG A 142 -16.76 -8.64 1.26
C ARG A 142 -15.64 -9.25 2.08
N ASP A 143 -15.40 -10.55 1.96
CA ASP A 143 -14.32 -11.24 2.65
C ASP A 143 -12.95 -10.71 2.19
N ALA A 144 -12.76 -10.53 0.88
CA ALA A 144 -11.53 -9.94 0.35
C ALA A 144 -11.32 -8.49 0.83
N ILE A 145 -12.39 -7.70 0.98
CA ILE A 145 -12.31 -6.34 1.51
C ILE A 145 -11.97 -6.34 3.01
N GLU A 146 -12.54 -7.25 3.81
CA GLU A 146 -12.18 -7.39 5.23
C GLU A 146 -10.74 -7.89 5.39
N GLU A 147 -10.28 -8.86 4.59
CA GLU A 147 -8.86 -9.25 4.60
C GLU A 147 -7.95 -8.10 4.19
N LEU A 148 -8.30 -7.33 3.15
CA LEU A 148 -7.54 -6.13 2.77
C LEU A 148 -7.56 -5.06 3.85
N ARG A 149 -8.66 -4.92 4.59
CA ARG A 149 -8.79 -3.98 5.72
C ARG A 149 -7.93 -4.43 6.90
N LEU A 150 -7.95 -5.72 7.24
CA LEU A 150 -7.10 -6.31 8.27
C LEU A 150 -5.62 -6.25 7.87
N ALA A 151 -5.30 -6.52 6.60
CA ALA A 151 -3.95 -6.38 6.05
C ALA A 151 -3.51 -4.91 6.01
N ALA A 152 -4.40 -3.96 5.68
CA ALA A 152 -4.11 -2.53 5.73
C ALA A 152 -3.97 -2.01 7.16
N TYR A 153 -4.71 -2.58 8.11
CA TYR A 153 -4.57 -2.27 9.54
C TYR A 153 -3.27 -2.85 10.11
N ALA A 154 -2.93 -4.09 9.77
CA ALA A 154 -1.67 -4.73 10.14
C ALA A 154 -0.47 -4.04 9.47
N LYS A 155 -0.60 -3.65 8.20
CA LYS A 155 0.40 -2.88 7.47
C LYS A 155 0.52 -1.47 8.01
N GLY A 156 -0.59 -0.80 8.35
CA GLY A 156 -0.57 0.50 9.02
C GLY A 156 0.05 0.42 10.41
N TYR A 157 -0.15 -0.68 11.14
CA TYR A 157 0.49 -0.95 12.42
C TYR A 157 1.98 -1.26 12.26
N GLU A 158 2.39 -2.04 11.26
CA GLU A 158 3.79 -2.33 10.95
C GLU A 158 4.51 -1.13 10.33
N ASP A 159 3.84 -0.29 9.54
CA ASP A 159 4.37 0.95 8.98
C ASP A 159 4.44 2.02 10.08
N ALA A 160 3.44 2.14 10.96
CA ALA A 160 3.53 3.01 12.14
C ALA A 160 4.58 2.51 13.14
N ARG A 161 4.74 1.19 13.31
CA ARG A 161 5.79 0.58 14.13
C ARG A 161 7.16 0.74 13.48
N ARG A 162 7.28 0.68 12.15
CA ARG A 162 8.49 1.00 11.39
C ARG A 162 8.80 2.48 11.44
N ASP A 163 7.81 3.37 11.42
CA ASP A 163 8.01 4.80 11.57
C ASP A 163 8.36 5.17 13.01
N LEU A 164 7.80 4.48 14.01
CA LEU A 164 8.21 4.59 15.42
C LEU A 164 9.61 4.02 15.63
N LEU A 165 9.94 2.88 15.02
CA LEU A 165 11.27 2.27 15.05
C LEU A 165 12.26 3.08 14.22
N ALA A 166 11.85 3.71 13.11
CA ALA A 166 12.67 4.60 12.30
C ALA A 166 12.86 5.94 12.99
N GLN A 167 11.86 6.49 13.67
CA GLN A 167 12.02 7.63 14.58
C GLN A 167 12.91 7.26 15.77
N ALA A 168 12.83 6.04 16.30
CA ALA A 168 13.72 5.53 17.33
C ALA A 168 15.14 5.25 16.82
N LEU A 169 15.32 4.82 15.56
CA LEU A 169 16.61 4.56 14.91
C LEU A 169 17.29 5.84 14.38
N VAL A 170 16.50 6.85 13.97
CA VAL A 170 16.96 8.23 13.74
C VAL A 170 17.39 8.88 15.08
N GLY A 171 16.95 8.28 16.18
CA GLY A 171 17.33 8.56 17.56
C GLY A 171 18.53 7.75 18.08
N LYS A 172 19.56 7.43 17.28
CA LYS A 172 20.91 7.45 17.89
C LYS A 172 21.04 8.84 18.53
N GLY A 173 21.14 8.89 19.86
CA GLY A 173 21.22 10.16 20.59
C GLY A 173 22.28 11.03 19.91
N ALA A 174 22.05 12.35 19.82
CA ALA A 174 23.06 13.25 19.26
C ALA A 174 24.45 13.00 19.88
N GLN A 175 24.46 12.58 21.15
CA GLN A 175 25.62 12.06 21.88
C GLN A 175 26.27 10.81 21.27
N GLU A 176 25.51 9.76 20.94
CA GLU A 176 26.05 8.50 20.41
C GLU A 176 26.65 8.70 19.01
N ARG A 177 25.99 9.49 18.15
CA ARG A 177 26.57 9.91 16.86
C ARG A 177 27.86 10.72 17.04
N ARG A 178 27.92 11.60 18.05
CA ARG A 178 29.14 12.36 18.35
C ARG A 178 30.25 11.43 18.85
N ASP A 179 29.94 10.49 19.73
CA ASP A 179 30.89 9.50 20.24
C ASP A 179 31.43 8.62 19.08
N GLU A 180 30.57 8.19 18.14
CA GLU A 180 31.00 7.47 16.92
C GLU A 180 31.94 8.30 16.03
N ILE A 181 31.63 9.57 15.80
CA ILE A 181 32.48 10.48 15.01
C ILE A 181 33.83 10.69 15.68
N VAL A 182 33.87 10.79 17.02
CA VAL A 182 35.12 10.91 17.79
C VAL A 182 35.97 9.64 17.67
N GLU A 183 35.37 8.46 17.77
CA GLU A 183 36.07 7.19 17.58
C GLU A 183 36.57 7.02 16.14
N GLN A 184 35.75 7.40 15.16
CA GLN A 184 36.17 7.42 13.75
C GLN A 184 37.36 8.36 13.54
N ALA A 185 37.36 9.55 14.14
CA ALA A 185 38.48 10.49 14.05
C ALA A 185 39.76 9.93 14.68
N LYS A 186 39.68 9.15 15.78
CA LYS A 186 40.83 8.46 16.36
C LYS A 186 41.36 7.36 15.43
N ALA A 187 40.47 6.54 14.90
CA ALA A 187 40.82 5.45 14.01
C ALA A 187 41.42 5.97 12.69
N ASP A 188 40.89 7.05 12.16
CA ASP A 188 41.34 7.67 10.91
C ASP A 188 42.79 8.17 11.00
N ILE A 189 43.18 8.79 12.13
CA ILE A 189 44.58 9.17 12.38
C ILE A 189 45.52 7.96 12.30
N GLU A 190 45.12 6.81 12.82
CA GLU A 190 45.91 5.58 12.76
C GLU A 190 45.89 4.94 11.36
N ASN A 191 44.73 4.92 10.69
CA ASN A 191 44.54 4.32 9.37
C ASN A 191 45.26 5.09 8.25
N LEU A 192 45.46 6.40 8.42
CA LEU A 192 46.24 7.22 7.49
C LEU A 192 47.75 6.92 7.54
N LYS A 193 48.21 6.10 8.49
CA LYS A 193 49.59 5.62 8.51
C LYS A 193 49.75 4.49 7.49
N TYR A 194 50.81 4.56 6.72
CA TYR A 194 51.21 3.48 5.81
C TYR A 194 52.41 2.73 6.38
N ARG A 195 52.52 1.45 6.01
CA ARG A 195 53.67 0.62 6.36
C ARG A 195 54.86 1.00 5.49
N THR A 196 55.91 1.50 6.12
CA THR A 196 57.19 1.76 5.47
C THR A 196 57.95 0.47 5.18
N PHE A 197 58.99 0.54 4.34
CA PHE A 197 59.87 -0.59 4.03
C PHE A 197 60.51 -1.23 5.27
N TYR A 198 60.74 -0.44 6.33
CA TYR A 198 61.31 -0.89 7.60
C TYR A 198 60.27 -1.45 8.59
N GLY A 199 59.01 -1.60 8.17
CA GLY A 199 57.92 -2.12 9.01
C GLY A 199 57.28 -1.10 9.95
N GLU A 200 57.76 0.15 9.97
CA GLU A 200 57.20 1.22 10.80
C GLU A 200 55.98 1.87 10.15
N LEU A 201 54.98 2.23 10.95
CA LEU A 201 53.79 2.98 10.52
C LEU A 201 54.06 4.48 10.57
N ARG A 202 54.03 5.15 9.41
CA ARG A 202 54.29 6.59 9.26
C ARG A 202 53.33 7.24 8.27
N TYR A 203 53.37 8.56 8.11
CA TYR A 203 52.50 9.27 7.16
C TYR A 203 53.22 9.55 5.84
N LEU A 204 52.49 9.48 4.73
CA LEU A 204 53.02 9.78 3.40
C LEU A 204 52.50 11.13 2.93
N TYR A 205 53.40 12.07 2.66
CA TYR A 205 53.05 13.34 2.04
C TYR A 205 53.87 13.56 0.77
N ARG A 206 53.21 13.57 -0.40
CA ARG A 206 53.84 13.76 -1.72
C ARG A 206 55.10 12.89 -1.91
N SER A 207 54.98 11.59 -1.60
CA SER A 207 56.07 10.60 -1.65
C SER A 207 57.19 10.75 -0.61
N ILE A 208 57.01 11.63 0.39
CA ILE A 208 57.96 11.82 1.50
C ILE A 208 57.39 11.20 2.77
N VAL A 209 58.18 10.33 3.40
CA VAL A 209 57.86 9.76 4.72
C VAL A 209 57.93 10.87 5.77
N CYS A 210 56.85 11.05 6.53
CA CYS A 210 56.71 12.09 7.54
C CYS A 210 56.19 11.54 8.87
N ASN A 211 56.62 12.17 9.96
CA ASN A 211 56.00 12.07 11.28
C ASN A 211 55.07 13.27 11.48
N VAL A 212 54.00 13.08 12.25
CA VAL A 212 53.11 14.19 12.63
C VAL A 212 53.39 14.63 14.05
N GLU A 213 53.40 15.95 14.28
CA GLU A 213 53.40 16.56 15.59
C GLU A 213 52.17 17.46 15.73
N PHE A 214 51.38 17.24 16.78
CA PHE A 214 50.17 18.00 17.04
C PHE A 214 50.42 19.08 18.09
N VAL A 215 50.20 20.33 17.72
CA VAL A 215 50.22 21.49 18.64
C VAL A 215 48.79 21.90 18.92
N ILE A 216 48.35 21.74 20.18
CA ILE A 216 46.97 21.99 20.61
C ILE A 216 46.93 23.29 21.40
N ASN A 217 46.07 24.23 20.97
CA ASN A 217 45.79 25.45 21.69
C ASN A 217 44.31 25.48 22.12
N LYS A 218 44.03 24.93 23.32
CA LYS A 218 42.67 24.85 23.88
C LYS A 218 42.02 26.25 24.03
N LYS A 219 42.79 27.25 24.48
CA LYS A 219 42.31 28.65 24.63
C LYS A 219 41.81 29.26 23.32
N LYS A 220 42.47 28.94 22.20
CA LYS A 220 42.08 29.39 20.85
C LYS A 220 41.22 28.38 20.09
N ARG A 221 40.84 27.25 20.71
CA ARG A 221 40.12 26.13 20.08
C ARG A 221 40.74 25.70 18.75
N THR A 222 42.07 25.67 18.70
CA THR A 222 42.85 25.44 17.47
C THR A 222 43.77 24.24 17.64
N VAL A 223 43.80 23.36 16.66
CA VAL A 223 44.74 22.24 16.55
C VAL A 223 45.57 22.42 15.29
N VAL A 224 46.89 22.31 15.42
CA VAL A 224 47.82 22.40 14.29
C VAL A 224 48.55 21.07 14.16
N ALA A 225 48.50 20.46 12.97
CA ALA A 225 49.28 19.27 12.63
C ALA A 225 50.49 19.67 11.81
N LEU A 226 51.69 19.36 12.28
CA LEU A 226 52.97 19.63 11.61
C LEU A 226 53.54 18.31 11.08
N LEU A 227 53.66 18.18 9.75
CA LEU A 227 54.31 17.03 9.13
C LEU A 227 55.82 17.29 9.02
N LYS A 228 56.63 16.50 9.73
CA LYS A 228 58.09 16.58 9.75
C LYS A 228 58.70 15.42 8.97
N SER A 229 59.61 15.71 8.04
CA SER A 229 60.29 14.68 7.23
C SER A 229 61.19 13.78 8.08
N VAL A 230 61.09 12.48 7.84
CA VAL A 230 61.94 11.46 8.47
C VAL A 230 63.36 11.57 7.90
N GLY A 231 64.28 12.10 8.71
CA GLY A 231 65.70 12.28 8.36
C GLY A 231 66.19 13.71 8.55
N ARG A 232 65.45 14.73 8.11
CA ARG A 232 65.83 16.15 8.28
C ARG A 232 65.12 16.87 9.43
N GLY A 233 64.01 16.34 9.93
CA GLY A 233 63.18 16.99 10.96
C GLY A 233 62.47 18.29 10.52
N SER A 234 62.71 18.75 9.28
CA SER A 234 62.10 19.96 8.72
C SER A 234 60.59 19.76 8.53
N VAL A 235 59.80 20.77 8.90
CA VAL A 235 58.35 20.81 8.61
C VAL A 235 58.13 20.93 7.10
N LYS A 236 57.43 19.96 6.52
CA LYS A 236 57.10 19.89 5.08
C LYS A 236 55.71 20.42 4.77
N SER A 237 54.77 20.24 5.70
CA SER A 237 53.40 20.72 5.57
C SER A 237 52.82 21.00 6.95
N LYS A 238 51.82 21.87 6.99
CA LYS A 238 51.03 22.16 8.18
C LYS A 238 49.56 22.18 7.85
N GLY A 239 48.74 21.61 8.71
CA GLY A 239 47.29 21.71 8.66
C GLY A 239 46.76 22.36 9.93
N ILE A 240 45.72 23.17 9.79
CA ILE A 240 45.14 23.93 10.90
C ILE A 240 43.64 23.60 10.95
N ALA A 241 43.17 23.16 12.11
CA ALA A 241 41.76 23.02 12.43
C ALA A 241 41.41 24.02 13.53
N LYS A 242 40.31 24.78 13.34
CA LYS A 242 39.82 25.74 14.31
C LYS A 242 38.31 25.58 14.44
N ALA A 243 37.84 25.33 15.65
CA ALA A 243 36.41 25.20 15.92
C ALA A 243 35.74 26.58 15.91
N ALA A 244 34.48 26.63 15.47
CA ALA A 244 33.69 27.86 15.50
C ALA A 244 33.41 28.28 16.96
N PRO A 245 33.24 29.58 17.25
CA PRO A 245 32.89 30.03 18.61
C PRO A 245 31.59 29.43 19.16
N SER A 246 30.65 29.12 18.26
CA SER A 246 29.35 28.51 18.56
C SER A 246 29.40 27.00 18.78
N ASP A 247 30.47 26.36 18.31
CA ASP A 247 30.63 24.90 18.27
C ASP A 247 31.47 24.38 19.45
N CYS A 248 31.31 23.10 19.78
CA CYS A 248 32.00 22.43 20.88
C CYS A 248 33.37 21.90 20.41
N PHE A 249 34.44 22.31 21.08
CA PHE A 249 35.80 21.94 20.73
C PHE A 249 36.05 20.46 21.10
N ASN A 250 36.52 19.67 20.14
CA ASN A 250 37.01 18.31 20.41
C ASN A 250 38.42 18.16 19.82
N VAL A 251 39.37 17.74 20.67
CA VAL A 251 40.78 17.58 20.27
C VAL A 251 40.96 16.49 19.21
N HIS A 252 40.23 15.38 19.29
CA HIS A 252 40.39 14.25 18.36
C HIS A 252 39.89 14.59 16.96
N ILE A 253 38.70 15.17 16.87
CA ILE A 253 38.15 15.69 15.61
C ILE A 253 39.08 16.77 15.04
N GLY A 254 39.56 17.69 15.89
CA GLY A 254 40.52 18.71 15.48
C GLY A 254 41.84 18.15 14.95
N LYS A 255 42.37 17.07 15.56
CA LYS A 255 43.57 16.37 15.08
C LYS A 255 43.35 15.73 13.72
N ALA A 256 42.22 15.04 13.51
CA ALA A 256 41.88 14.42 12.23
C ALA A 256 41.78 15.48 11.11
N ILE A 257 40.97 16.53 11.31
CA ILE A 257 40.84 17.63 10.34
C ILE A 257 42.19 18.28 10.04
N ALA A 258 43.00 18.55 11.07
CA ALA A 258 44.32 19.14 10.89
C ALA A 258 45.25 18.21 10.12
N LEU A 259 45.21 16.91 10.36
CA LEU A 259 46.01 15.90 9.65
C LEU A 259 45.60 15.80 8.19
N HIS A 260 44.30 15.69 7.88
CA HIS A 260 43.77 15.69 6.52
C HIS A 260 44.25 16.91 5.73
N ARG A 261 44.12 18.11 6.33
CA ARG A 261 44.62 19.36 5.74
C ARG A 261 46.13 19.39 5.56
N ALA A 262 46.89 18.80 6.48
CA ALA A 262 48.35 18.73 6.38
C ALA A 262 48.79 17.77 5.26
N LEU A 263 48.09 16.65 5.10
CA LEU A 263 48.34 15.67 4.04
C LEU A 263 47.85 16.13 2.66
N GLY A 264 46.94 17.11 2.63
CA GLY A 264 46.35 17.64 1.40
C GLY A 264 45.26 16.73 0.82
N ILE A 265 44.58 15.98 1.69
CA ILE A 265 43.43 15.14 1.37
C ILE A 265 42.14 15.83 1.81
N GLU A 266 41.03 15.43 1.21
CA GLU A 266 39.71 16.01 1.48
C GLU A 266 39.25 15.65 2.89
N VAL A 267 38.76 16.65 3.64
CA VAL A 267 38.29 16.46 5.01
C VAL A 267 36.86 15.91 4.95
N PRO A 268 36.56 14.78 5.62
CA PRO A 268 35.20 14.24 5.69
C PRO A 268 34.20 15.24 6.27
N ASP A 269 33.03 15.35 5.63
CA ASP A 269 31.95 16.26 6.04
C ASP A 269 31.41 15.93 7.44
N GLU A 270 31.51 14.67 7.89
CA GLU A 270 31.08 14.25 9.23
C GLU A 270 31.89 14.94 10.33
N TYR A 271 33.15 15.28 10.07
CA TYR A 271 34.01 16.01 11.01
C TYR A 271 33.72 17.51 11.03
N LEU A 272 33.23 18.06 9.92
CA LEU A 272 32.88 19.48 9.79
C LEU A 272 31.51 19.79 10.41
N ASN A 273 30.58 18.84 10.37
CA ASN A 273 29.19 19.01 10.82
C ASN A 273 28.83 18.09 12.00
N ALA A 274 29.79 17.79 12.89
CA ALA A 274 29.55 16.93 14.03
C ALA A 274 28.45 17.50 14.96
N PRO A 275 27.48 16.68 15.42
CA PRO A 275 26.40 17.14 16.30
C PRO A 275 26.95 17.60 17.65
N GLN A 276 26.31 18.58 18.30
CA GLN A 276 26.73 19.06 19.64
C GLN A 276 26.49 18.00 20.71
N PRO A 277 27.37 17.92 21.74
CA PRO A 277 27.15 16.99 22.84
C PRO A 277 25.95 17.45 23.68
N THR A 278 25.09 16.50 24.02
CA THR A 278 23.87 16.71 24.81
C THR A 278 24.04 16.31 26.28
N GLU A 279 25.00 15.44 26.58
CA GLU A 279 25.25 14.93 27.93
C GLU A 279 26.61 15.40 28.44
N VAL A 280 26.62 15.97 29.64
CA VAL A 280 27.85 16.35 30.34
C VAL A 280 28.42 15.13 31.05
N ARG A 281 29.71 14.87 30.86
CA ARG A 281 30.46 13.78 31.50
C ARG A 281 31.67 14.32 32.27
N VAL A 282 32.21 13.49 33.15
CA VAL A 282 33.45 13.81 33.88
C VAL A 282 34.59 14.05 32.88
N GLY A 283 35.33 15.13 33.10
CA GLY A 283 36.41 15.59 32.21
C GLY A 283 35.98 16.60 31.14
N ASP A 284 34.69 16.87 30.97
CA ASP A 284 34.22 17.92 30.07
C ASP A 284 34.47 19.32 30.67
N VAL A 285 34.74 20.30 29.83
CA VAL A 285 34.77 21.71 30.25
C VAL A 285 33.46 22.36 29.88
N VAL A 286 32.82 22.97 30.86
CA VAL A 286 31.51 23.60 30.71
C VAL A 286 31.56 25.08 31.03
N ALA A 287 30.74 25.85 30.33
CA ALA A 287 30.51 27.27 30.58
C ALA A 287 29.15 27.44 31.27
N TYR A 288 29.14 28.03 32.46
CA TYR A 288 27.92 28.30 33.22
C TYR A 288 27.85 29.76 33.64
N ARG A 289 26.64 30.22 33.94
CA ARG A 289 26.42 31.59 34.41
C ARG A 289 26.54 31.62 35.94
N GLY A 290 27.58 32.28 36.43
CA GLY A 290 27.80 32.49 37.85
C GLY A 290 26.77 33.43 38.47
N VAL A 291 26.75 33.49 39.80
CA VAL A 291 25.85 34.35 40.60
C VAL A 291 25.95 35.82 40.20
N TYR A 292 27.13 36.27 39.75
CA TYR A 292 27.41 37.64 39.31
C TYR A 292 27.09 37.89 37.82
N LYS A 293 26.33 36.99 37.17
CA LYS A 293 25.99 37.04 35.73
C LYS A 293 27.18 36.95 34.76
N THR A 294 28.39 36.73 35.26
CA THR A 294 29.59 36.40 34.49
C THR A 294 29.50 34.97 33.94
N ILE A 295 30.13 34.73 32.79
CA ILE A 295 30.29 33.38 32.25
C ILE A 295 31.58 32.84 32.86
N ASP A 296 31.43 31.82 33.70
CA ASP A 296 32.54 31.13 34.34
C ASP A 296 32.73 29.76 33.67
N TYR A 297 33.97 29.27 33.67
CA TYR A 297 34.35 27.99 33.09
C TYR A 297 34.74 27.03 34.20
N ALA A 298 34.23 25.80 34.14
CA ALA A 298 34.62 24.76 35.07
C ALA A 298 34.85 23.42 34.37
N THR A 299 35.84 22.68 34.86
CA THR A 299 36.06 21.28 34.50
C THR A 299 35.18 20.39 35.36
N VAL A 300 34.46 19.47 34.73
CA VAL A 300 33.52 18.58 35.42
C VAL A 300 34.28 17.43 36.08
N VAL A 301 34.06 17.24 37.38
CA VAL A 301 34.66 16.17 38.19
C VAL A 301 33.60 15.23 38.75
N ALA A 302 34.01 14.03 39.14
CA ALA A 302 33.14 13.07 39.82
C ALA A 302 32.62 13.64 41.15
N ASP A 303 31.42 13.20 41.56
CA ASP A 303 30.85 13.60 42.85
C ASP A 303 31.73 13.07 44.00
N GLY A 304 32.18 13.97 44.87
CA GLY A 304 33.11 13.65 45.96
C GLY A 304 34.55 14.13 45.74
N GLU A 305 34.90 14.58 44.53
CA GLU A 305 36.19 15.24 44.29
C GLU A 305 36.20 16.71 44.78
N PRO A 306 37.39 17.26 45.10
CA PRO A 306 37.52 18.68 45.43
C PRO A 306 37.03 19.59 44.30
N THR A 307 36.05 20.44 44.58
CA THR A 307 35.44 21.40 43.64
C THR A 307 36.09 22.79 43.69
N GLY A 308 37.29 22.90 44.26
CA GLY A 308 38.07 24.14 44.29
C GLY A 308 38.83 24.39 42.98
N GLY A 309 39.04 25.67 42.64
CA GLY A 309 39.96 26.06 41.56
C GLY A 309 39.43 25.93 40.13
N GLY A 310 38.12 26.13 39.90
CA GLY A 310 37.52 26.00 38.56
C GLY A 310 37.09 24.58 38.21
N ARG A 311 36.75 23.77 39.22
CA ARG A 311 36.20 22.41 39.07
C ARG A 311 34.76 22.37 39.57
N ALA A 312 33.89 21.60 38.95
CA ALA A 312 32.48 21.47 39.36
C ALA A 312 32.07 20.01 39.40
N ALA A 313 31.40 19.59 40.47
CA ALA A 313 30.88 18.23 40.60
C ALA A 313 29.78 17.97 39.56
N LEU A 314 29.74 16.75 39.01
CA LEU A 314 28.79 16.32 37.98
C LEU A 314 27.33 16.62 38.35
N THR A 315 26.94 16.41 39.61
CA THR A 315 25.56 16.66 40.08
C THR A 315 25.26 18.13 40.42
N SER A 316 26.25 19.01 40.35
CA SER A 316 26.10 20.42 40.68
C SER A 316 25.08 21.12 39.79
N ILE A 317 24.32 22.06 40.36
CA ILE A 317 23.35 22.86 39.62
C ILE A 317 24.02 23.70 38.53
N ALA A 318 25.29 24.07 38.73
CA ALA A 318 26.10 24.75 37.72
C ALA A 318 26.22 23.89 36.46
N VAL A 319 26.52 22.58 36.61
CA VAL A 319 26.71 21.63 35.51
C VAL A 319 25.38 21.31 34.81
N LYS A 320 24.28 21.18 35.56
CA LYS A 320 22.95 20.91 35.00
C LYS A 320 22.44 21.99 34.03
N HIS A 321 22.89 23.23 34.20
CA HIS A 321 22.51 24.36 33.34
C HIS A 321 23.68 24.90 32.51
N ALA A 322 24.82 24.20 32.49
CA ALA A 322 25.98 24.64 31.73
C ALA A 322 25.91 24.23 30.27
N LYS A 323 26.62 24.97 29.42
CA LYS A 323 26.87 24.59 28.03
C LYS A 323 28.25 23.93 27.93
N ILE A 324 28.33 22.75 27.30
CA ILE A 324 29.60 22.08 27.02
C ILE A 324 30.37 22.87 25.98
N ILE A 325 31.64 23.17 26.27
CA ILE A 325 32.54 23.91 25.37
C ILE A 325 33.74 23.09 24.91
N ASP A 326 34.15 22.10 25.69
CA ASP A 326 35.21 21.15 25.35
C ASP A 326 34.80 19.76 25.87
N ASP A 327 34.66 18.81 24.95
CA ASP A 327 34.30 17.42 25.22
C ASP A 327 35.47 16.46 24.91
N SER A 328 36.71 16.98 24.88
CA SER A 328 37.88 16.15 24.55
C SER A 328 38.18 15.08 25.59
N ARG A 329 37.73 15.26 26.85
CA ARG A 329 37.97 14.37 28.00
C ARG A 329 39.43 13.95 28.17
N THR A 330 40.35 14.76 27.67
CA THR A 330 41.79 14.59 27.86
C THR A 330 42.15 15.15 29.22
N GLU A 331 42.94 14.42 30.01
CA GLU A 331 43.45 14.92 31.29
C GLU A 331 44.01 16.34 31.14
N VAL A 332 43.78 17.14 32.18
CA VAL A 332 44.29 18.50 32.29
C VAL A 332 45.80 18.38 32.51
N ASP A 333 46.54 18.18 31.42
CA ASP A 333 47.98 18.44 31.44
C ASP A 333 48.17 19.95 31.68
N GLU A 334 48.95 20.22 32.72
CA GLU A 334 49.25 21.51 33.37
C GLU A 334 49.61 22.67 32.44
#